data_AF-A0A949X1X5-F1
#
_entry.id   AF-A0A949X1X5-F1
#
_cell.length_a   1.000
_cell.length_b   1.000
_cell.length_c   1.000
_cell.angle_alpha   90.00
_cell.angle_beta   90.00
_cell.angle_gamma   90.00
#
_symmetry.space_group_name_H-M   'P 1'
#
loop_
_entity.id
_entity.type
_entity.pdbx_description
1 polymer ?
#
loop_
_entity_poly.entity_id
_entity_poly.type
_entity_poly.pdbx_seq_one_letter_code
_entity_poly.pdbx_strand_id
1 'polypeptide(L)'
;VKGSTRRAALAATVMMVLFLHAARMAMVTFDSYLSSRPLAQALEKSPPGTLVINHHYYDFSSVFFYTNRSAFLLNGRFMNLEYGSYAPDVPDVFIDDARFKNLWQDQGRVYVLAKNTDLARLYGIVGREQLFSIASRGGKSLFTNHAVPSE
;
A
#
# COMPACT_ATOMS: atom_id res chain seq x y z
N VAL A 1 44.81 -10.63 -31.05
CA VAL A 1 43.37 -10.94 -30.87
C VAL A 1 42.99 -11.27 -29.41
N LYS A 2 43.57 -12.29 -28.75
CA LYS A 2 43.24 -12.69 -27.35
C LYS A 2 43.29 -11.56 -26.28
N GLY A 3 44.23 -10.61 -26.38
CA GLY A 3 44.36 -9.50 -25.43
C GLY A 3 43.25 -8.45 -25.51
N SER A 4 42.69 -8.24 -26.71
CA SER A 4 41.59 -7.30 -26.94
C SER A 4 40.28 -7.82 -26.34
N THR A 5 40.02 -9.12 -26.50
CA THR A 5 38.83 -9.78 -25.94
C THR A 5 38.82 -9.75 -24.41
N ARG A 6 39.98 -9.96 -23.76
CA ARG A 6 40.08 -9.88 -22.29
C ARG A 6 39.83 -8.47 -21.76
N ARG A 7 40.35 -7.44 -22.43
CA ARG A 7 40.12 -6.04 -22.05
C ARG A 7 38.66 -5.64 -22.25
N ALA A 8 38.04 -6.05 -23.36
CA ALA A 8 36.63 -5.82 -23.62
C ALA A 8 35.74 -6.53 -22.58
N ALA A 9 36.05 -7.78 -22.24
CA ALA A 9 35.35 -8.52 -21.19
C ALA A 9 35.48 -7.83 -19.83
N LEU A 10 36.68 -7.40 -19.44
CA LEU A 10 36.90 -6.67 -18.20
C LEU A 10 36.13 -5.34 -18.16
N ALA A 11 36.15 -4.58 -19.25
CA ALA A 11 35.40 -3.33 -19.36
C ALA A 11 33.89 -3.57 -19.24
N ALA A 12 33.36 -4.60 -19.91
CA ALA A 12 31.96 -4.99 -19.79
C ALA A 12 31.60 -5.43 -18.36
N THR A 13 32.47 -6.18 -17.69
CA THR A 13 32.28 -6.56 -16.28
C THR A 13 32.23 -5.34 -15.37
N VAL A 14 33.18 -4.40 -15.50
CA VAL A 14 33.20 -3.18 -14.69
C VAL A 14 31.94 -2.34 -14.94
N MET A 15 31.54 -2.18 -16.20
CA MET A 15 30.31 -1.46 -16.56
C MET A 15 29.08 -2.11 -15.92
N MET A 16 28.97 -3.44 -15.99
CA MET A 16 27.84 -4.16 -15.39
C MET A 16 27.82 -4.03 -13.87
N VAL A 17 28.98 -4.08 -13.21
CA VAL A 17 29.07 -3.88 -11.75
C VAL A 17 28.59 -2.48 -11.35
N LEU A 18 29.04 -1.45 -12.07
CA LEU A 18 28.60 -0.07 -11.80
C LEU A 18 27.10 0.10 -12.04
N PHE A 19 26.59 -0.44 -13.15
CA PHE A 19 25.16 -0.41 -13.47
C PHE A 19 24.32 -1.10 -12.39
N LEU A 20 24.68 -2.33 -12.00
CA LEU A 20 23.96 -3.08 -10.97
C LEU A 20 24.03 -2.38 -9.60
N HIS A 21 25.16 -1.74 -9.28
CA HIS A 21 25.28 -0.95 -8.07
C HIS A 21 24.32 0.26 -8.09
N ALA A 22 24.28 1.01 -9.18
CA ALA A 22 23.35 2.12 -9.36
C ALA A 22 21.89 1.64 -9.32
N ALA A 23 21.56 0.55 -10.01
CA ALA A 23 20.23 -0.04 -10.01
C ALA A 23 19.78 -0.49 -8.61
N ARG A 24 20.70 -1.08 -7.82
CA ARG A 24 20.43 -1.43 -6.42
C ARG A 24 20.12 -0.19 -5.58
N MET A 25 20.89 0.89 -5.72
CA MET A 25 20.62 2.14 -5.00
C MET A 25 19.28 2.76 -5.40
N ALA A 26 18.96 2.73 -6.69
CA ALA A 26 17.66 3.17 -7.19
C ALA A 26 16.52 2.36 -6.57
N MET A 27 16.61 1.02 -6.57
CA MET A 27 15.58 0.17 -5.94
C MET A 27 15.38 0.48 -4.46
N VAL A 28 16.45 0.69 -3.68
CA VAL A 28 16.34 1.08 -2.26
C VAL A 28 15.60 2.41 -2.10
N THR A 29 15.86 3.37 -2.99
CA THR A 29 15.22 4.69 -2.95
C THR A 29 13.74 4.61 -3.32
N PHE A 30 13.41 3.83 -4.36
CA PHE A 30 12.04 3.66 -4.83
C PHE A 30 11.22 2.64 -4.03
N ASP A 31 11.83 1.87 -3.13
CA ASP A 31 11.16 0.84 -2.34
C ASP A 31 9.92 1.38 -1.63
N SER A 32 10.00 2.58 -1.03
CA SER A 32 8.85 3.17 -0.33
C SER A 32 7.67 3.53 -1.23
N TYR A 33 7.91 3.71 -2.54
CA TYR A 33 6.87 3.96 -3.54
C TYR A 33 6.34 2.64 -4.12
N LEU A 34 7.25 1.73 -4.47
CA LEU A 34 6.93 0.43 -5.07
C LEU A 34 6.29 -0.53 -4.07
N SER A 35 6.69 -0.48 -2.81
CA SER A 35 6.24 -1.34 -1.73
C SER A 35 5.54 -0.54 -0.64
N SER A 36 4.52 -1.14 -0.04
CA SER A 36 3.83 -0.61 1.14
C SER A 36 4.38 -1.20 2.44
N ARG A 37 5.59 -1.80 2.42
CA ARG A 37 6.23 -2.43 3.60
C ARG A 37 6.29 -1.51 4.84
N PRO A 38 6.67 -0.23 4.74
CA PRO A 38 6.72 0.65 5.91
C PRO A 38 5.33 0.89 6.52
N LEU A 39 4.29 0.96 5.68
CA LEU A 39 2.91 1.09 6.12
C LEU A 39 2.41 -0.21 6.76
N ALA A 40 2.79 -1.37 6.20
CA ALA A 40 2.50 -2.67 6.79
C ALA A 40 3.14 -2.82 8.18
N GLN A 41 4.40 -2.40 8.34
CA GLN A 41 5.08 -2.41 9.64
C GLN A 41 4.42 -1.47 10.65
N ALA A 42 3.97 -0.30 10.22
CA ALA A 42 3.24 0.62 11.09
C ALA A 42 1.88 0.04 11.51
N LEU A 43 1.19 -0.65 10.59
CA LEU A 43 -0.06 -1.35 10.87
C LEU A 43 0.13 -2.48 11.90
N GLU A 44 1.16 -3.31 11.76
CA GLU A 44 1.46 -4.42 12.68
C GLU A 44 1.84 -3.95 14.09
N LYS A 45 2.43 -2.76 14.21
CA LYS A 45 2.72 -2.13 15.51
C LYS A 45 1.50 -1.46 16.13
N SER A 46 0.43 -1.26 15.34
CA SER A 46 -0.78 -0.63 15.82
C SER A 46 -1.71 -1.67 16.50
N PRO A 47 -2.62 -1.26 17.39
CA PRO A 47 -3.58 -2.16 18.01
C PRO A 47 -4.42 -2.94 16.98
N PRO A 48 -4.98 -4.11 17.33
CA PRO A 48 -5.90 -4.82 16.43
C PRO A 48 -7.08 -3.94 16.00
N GLY A 49 -7.54 -4.12 14.76
CA GLY A 49 -8.68 -3.37 14.20
C GLY A 49 -8.88 -3.64 12.73
N THR A 50 -10.08 -3.44 12.19
CA THR A 50 -10.45 -3.77 10.81
C THR A 50 -9.62 -3.03 9.77
N LEU A 51 -9.14 -3.71 8.73
CA LEU A 51 -8.37 -3.10 7.64
C LEU A 51 -9.27 -2.81 6.43
N VAL A 52 -9.10 -1.63 5.84
CA VAL A 52 -9.75 -1.19 4.60
C VAL A 52 -8.68 -0.71 3.61
N ILE A 53 -8.76 -1.17 2.36
CA ILE A 53 -7.94 -0.69 1.26
C ILE A 53 -8.80 0.19 0.36
N ASN A 54 -8.38 1.43 0.14
CA ASN A 54 -9.08 2.34 -0.76
C ASN A 54 -8.74 2.02 -2.23
N HIS A 55 -9.80 1.77 -3.01
CA HIS A 55 -9.82 1.68 -4.46
C HIS A 55 -8.91 0.60 -5.05
N HIS A 56 -7.65 0.91 -5.37
CA HIS A 56 -6.77 -0.02 -6.08
C HIS A 56 -6.09 -1.02 -5.15
N TYR A 57 -6.56 -2.26 -5.15
CA TYR A 57 -5.93 -3.38 -4.42
C TYR A 57 -4.42 -3.47 -4.67
N TYR A 58 -3.97 -3.36 -5.93
CA TYR A 58 -2.58 -3.59 -6.31
C TYR A 58 -1.59 -2.62 -5.67
N ASP A 59 -1.99 -1.36 -5.45
CA ASP A 59 -1.15 -0.37 -4.79
C ASP A 59 -0.76 -0.77 -3.35
N PHE A 60 -1.56 -1.65 -2.74
CA PHE A 60 -1.42 -2.12 -1.36
C PHE A 60 -1.30 -3.64 -1.25
N SER A 61 -1.15 -4.37 -2.36
CA SER A 61 -1.04 -5.83 -2.39
C SER A 61 0.08 -6.36 -1.47
N SER A 62 1.19 -5.65 -1.37
CA SER A 62 2.29 -6.00 -0.46
C SER A 62 1.89 -5.96 1.02
N VAL A 63 0.87 -5.19 1.41
CA VAL A 63 0.40 -5.16 2.81
C VAL A 63 -0.14 -6.52 3.19
N PHE A 64 -1.00 -7.13 2.37
CA PHE A 64 -1.51 -8.48 2.60
C PHE A 64 -0.37 -9.50 2.76
N PHE A 65 0.66 -9.38 1.91
CA PHE A 65 1.84 -10.25 1.99
C PHE A 65 2.62 -10.08 3.30
N TYR A 66 2.85 -8.84 3.76
CA TYR A 66 3.65 -8.57 4.95
C TYR A 66 2.89 -8.76 6.27
N THR A 67 1.57 -8.61 6.28
CA THR A 67 0.77 -8.66 7.52
C THR A 67 -0.06 -9.94 7.63
N ASN A 68 -0.27 -10.67 6.54
CA ASN A 68 -1.19 -11.82 6.47
C ASN A 68 -2.60 -11.50 7.00
N ARG A 69 -3.10 -10.30 6.68
CA ARG A 69 -4.41 -9.81 7.16
C ARG A 69 -5.43 -9.78 6.03
N SER A 70 -6.69 -10.04 6.36
CA SER A 70 -7.82 -9.74 5.48
C SER A 70 -8.20 -8.25 5.55
N ALA A 71 -8.86 -7.75 4.51
CA ALA A 71 -9.30 -6.38 4.43
C ALA A 71 -10.59 -6.25 3.62
N PHE A 72 -11.35 -5.18 3.90
CA PHE A 72 -12.36 -4.69 2.97
C PHE A 72 -11.70 -3.89 1.85
N LEU A 73 -12.29 -3.95 0.66
CA LEU A 73 -11.88 -3.21 -0.53
C LEU A 73 -12.92 -2.13 -0.83
N LEU A 74 -12.61 -0.89 -0.41
CA LEU A 74 -13.49 0.27 -0.57
C LEU A 74 -13.49 0.73 -2.04
N ASN A 75 -14.63 0.62 -2.71
CA ASN A 75 -14.78 0.83 -4.15
C ASN A 75 -13.70 0.08 -4.96
N GLY A 76 -13.40 -1.16 -4.54
CA GLY A 76 -12.32 -1.97 -5.10
C GLY A 76 -12.73 -2.89 -6.25
N ARG A 77 -13.99 -2.81 -6.70
CA ARG A 77 -14.46 -3.47 -7.93
C ARG A 77 -13.93 -2.69 -9.13
N PHE A 78 -12.63 -2.83 -9.38
CA PHE A 78 -11.90 -1.99 -10.30
C PHE A 78 -10.80 -2.79 -11.01
N MET A 79 -10.61 -2.54 -12.31
CA MET A 79 -9.64 -3.24 -13.17
C MET A 79 -9.75 -4.77 -13.02
N ASN A 80 -8.65 -5.44 -12.68
CA ASN A 80 -8.54 -6.90 -12.74
C ASN A 80 -9.45 -7.60 -11.72
N LEU A 81 -9.93 -6.89 -10.69
CA LEU A 81 -10.88 -7.44 -9.72
C LEU A 81 -12.34 -7.26 -10.13
N GLU A 82 -12.63 -6.36 -11.08
CA GLU A 82 -14.01 -6.00 -11.42
C GLU A 82 -14.82 -7.22 -11.88
N TYR A 83 -14.35 -7.93 -12.91
CA TYR A 83 -15.03 -9.11 -13.43
C TYR A 83 -15.27 -10.19 -12.36
N GLY A 84 -14.20 -10.61 -11.67
CA GLY A 84 -14.28 -11.66 -10.65
C GLY A 84 -15.07 -11.26 -9.42
N SER A 85 -15.19 -9.97 -9.13
CA SER A 85 -15.91 -9.49 -7.95
C SER A 85 -17.42 -9.79 -7.99
N TYR A 86 -18.01 -10.04 -9.16
CA TYR A 86 -19.45 -10.32 -9.32
C TYR A 86 -19.78 -11.82 -9.37
N ALA A 87 -18.80 -12.69 -9.14
CA ALA A 87 -19.04 -14.14 -9.08
C ALA A 87 -20.01 -14.50 -7.92
N PRO A 88 -20.85 -15.53 -8.08
CA PRO A 88 -21.84 -15.92 -7.06
C PRO A 88 -21.24 -16.26 -5.68
N ASP A 89 -20.00 -16.75 -5.65
CA ASP A 89 -19.27 -17.22 -4.46
C ASP A 89 -18.23 -16.21 -3.97
N VAL A 90 -18.29 -14.96 -4.44
CA VAL A 90 -17.36 -13.92 -4.00
C VAL A 90 -17.51 -13.64 -2.50
N PRO A 91 -16.41 -13.51 -1.75
CA PRO A 91 -16.46 -13.01 -0.39
C PRO A 91 -17.07 -11.60 -0.32
N ASP A 92 -17.83 -11.30 0.74
CA ASP A 92 -18.40 -9.97 0.99
C ASP A 92 -17.34 -8.98 1.52
N VAL A 93 -16.32 -8.73 0.70
CA VAL A 93 -15.18 -7.85 1.03
C VAL A 93 -15.24 -6.52 0.29
N PHE A 94 -16.04 -6.39 -0.76
CA PHE A 94 -16.17 -5.16 -1.54
C PHE A 94 -17.22 -4.25 -0.91
N ILE A 95 -16.82 -3.06 -0.48
CA ILE A 95 -17.70 -2.11 0.21
C ILE A 95 -17.73 -0.76 -0.53
N ASP A 96 -18.81 -0.02 -0.36
CA ASP A 96 -18.97 1.33 -0.89
C ASP A 96 -18.69 2.40 0.18
N ASP A 97 -18.78 3.68 -0.21
CA ASP A 97 -18.54 4.81 0.68
C ASP A 97 -19.53 4.85 1.86
N ALA A 98 -20.79 4.40 1.66
CA ALA A 98 -21.80 4.38 2.71
C ALA A 98 -21.47 3.33 3.78
N ARG A 99 -21.15 2.10 3.37
CA ARG A 99 -20.73 1.02 4.28
C ARG A 99 -19.41 1.35 4.96
N PHE A 100 -18.47 1.99 4.25
CA PHE A 100 -17.23 2.47 4.86
C PHE A 100 -17.48 3.54 5.93
N LYS A 101 -18.36 4.52 5.67
CA LYS A 101 -18.73 5.53 6.66
C LYS A 101 -19.31 4.91 7.92
N ASN A 102 -20.23 3.96 7.76
CA ASN A 102 -20.83 3.25 8.90
C ASN A 102 -19.77 2.47 9.70
N LEU A 103 -18.88 1.75 9.00
CA LEU A 103 -17.77 1.04 9.62
C LEU A 103 -16.84 1.98 10.39
N TRP A 104 -16.53 3.15 9.82
CA TRP A 104 -15.64 4.15 10.42
C TRP A 104 -16.20 4.79 11.68
N GLN A 105 -17.53 4.96 11.74
CA GLN A 105 -18.26 5.54 12.87
C GLN A 105 -18.58 4.53 13.98
N ASP A 106 -18.41 3.24 13.72
CA ASP A 106 -18.59 2.20 14.71
C ASP A 106 -17.54 2.29 15.84
N GLN A 107 -17.80 1.65 16.98
CA GLN A 107 -16.91 1.63 18.14
C GLN A 107 -15.61 0.86 17.88
N GLY A 108 -15.58 0.02 16.83
CA GLY A 108 -14.40 -0.74 16.44
C GLY A 108 -13.28 0.15 15.88
N ARG A 109 -12.03 -0.24 16.11
CA ARG A 109 -10.88 0.40 15.45
C ARG A 109 -10.83 -0.02 13.99
N VAL A 110 -10.75 0.96 13.10
CA VAL A 110 -10.66 0.79 11.65
C VAL A 110 -9.41 1.48 11.16
N TYR A 111 -8.77 0.86 10.18
CA TYR A 111 -7.62 1.37 9.46
C TYR A 111 -7.96 1.51 7.98
N VAL A 112 -7.57 2.62 7.37
CA VAL A 112 -7.68 2.80 5.91
C VAL A 112 -6.32 3.12 5.31
N LEU A 113 -5.98 2.38 4.27
CA LEU A 113 -4.84 2.66 3.39
C LEU A 113 -5.32 3.35 2.13
N ALA A 114 -4.71 4.48 1.79
CA ALA A 114 -5.09 5.26 0.62
C ALA A 114 -3.91 5.97 -0.02
N LYS A 115 -4.00 6.24 -1.32
CA LYS A 115 -3.09 7.15 -2.00
C LYS A 115 -3.39 8.58 -1.58
N ASN A 116 -2.34 9.40 -1.54
CA ASN A 116 -2.44 10.80 -1.17
C ASN A 116 -3.35 11.59 -2.15
N THR A 117 -3.46 11.12 -3.40
CA THR A 117 -4.36 11.68 -4.42
C THR A 117 -5.84 11.49 -4.09
N ASP A 118 -6.19 10.52 -3.24
CA ASP A 118 -7.58 10.14 -2.97
C ASP A 118 -8.10 10.69 -1.64
N LEU A 119 -7.25 11.41 -0.88
CA LEU A 119 -7.57 11.87 0.47
C LEU A 119 -8.74 12.84 0.49
N ALA A 120 -8.89 13.68 -0.53
CA ALA A 120 -10.02 14.60 -0.64
C ALA A 120 -11.38 13.86 -0.61
N ARG A 121 -11.47 12.69 -1.27
CA ARG A 121 -12.68 11.86 -1.23
C ARG A 121 -12.92 11.30 0.16
N LEU A 122 -11.89 10.74 0.79
CA LEU A 122 -11.99 10.20 2.15
C LEU A 122 -12.41 11.26 3.18
N TYR A 123 -11.84 12.47 3.08
CA TYR A 123 -12.24 13.61 3.90
C TYR A 123 -13.72 13.97 3.72
N GLY A 124 -14.24 13.87 2.50
CA GLY A 124 -15.67 14.07 2.23
C GLY A 124 -16.59 13.01 2.85
N ILE A 125 -16.09 11.78 3.06
CA ILE A 125 -16.90 10.67 3.58
C ILE A 125 -16.96 10.68 5.12
N VAL A 126 -15.79 10.76 5.77
CA VAL A 126 -15.67 10.60 7.23
C VAL A 126 -15.26 11.86 7.98
N GLY A 127 -14.88 12.92 7.26
CA GLY A 127 -14.35 14.15 7.84
C GLY A 127 -12.84 14.07 8.12
N ARG A 128 -12.11 15.14 7.79
CA ARG A 128 -10.66 15.20 7.95
C ARG A 128 -10.20 15.00 9.39
N GLU A 129 -10.92 15.59 10.35
CA GLU A 129 -10.58 15.52 11.78
C GLU A 129 -10.77 14.11 12.38
N GLN A 130 -11.47 13.21 11.68
CA GLN A 130 -11.69 11.83 12.12
C GLN A 130 -10.71 10.83 11.48
N LEU A 131 -9.72 11.33 10.72
CA LEU A 131 -8.67 10.54 10.09
C LEU A 131 -7.33 10.80 10.77
N PHE A 132 -7.04 10.01 11.81
CA PHE A 132 -5.76 10.10 12.53
C PHE A 132 -4.67 9.40 11.71
N SER A 133 -3.65 10.17 11.30
CA SER A 133 -2.53 9.64 10.52
C SER A 133 -1.60 8.79 11.39
N ILE A 134 -1.30 7.57 10.94
CA ILE A 134 -0.32 6.69 11.56
C ILE A 134 1.03 6.78 10.84
N ALA A 135 1.01 6.71 9.51
CA ALA A 135 2.21 6.73 8.69
C ALA A 135 1.90 7.21 7.27
N SER A 136 2.86 7.87 6.63
CA SER A 136 2.78 8.28 5.23
C SER A 136 4.14 8.03 4.56
N ARG A 137 4.14 7.33 3.42
CA ARG A 137 5.36 7.03 2.65
C ARG A 137 5.03 6.75 1.18
N GLY A 138 5.90 7.20 0.28
CA GLY A 138 5.78 6.90 -1.16
C GLY A 138 4.44 7.30 -1.78
N GLY A 139 3.83 8.40 -1.32
CA GLY A 139 2.52 8.86 -1.81
C GLY A 139 1.33 8.05 -1.31
N LYS A 140 1.53 7.18 -0.31
CA LYS A 140 0.51 6.35 0.33
C LYS A 140 0.45 6.69 1.82
N SER A 141 -0.72 6.61 2.41
CA SER A 141 -0.95 6.93 3.81
C SER A 141 -1.81 5.88 4.50
N LEU A 142 -1.53 5.65 5.79
CA LEU A 142 -2.29 4.80 6.70
C LEU A 142 -2.95 5.71 7.75
N PHE A 143 -4.28 5.62 7.86
CA PHE A 143 -5.06 6.33 8.86
C PHE A 143 -5.86 5.37 9.74
N THR A 144 -6.34 5.87 10.87
CA THR A 144 -7.30 5.18 11.74
C THR A 144 -8.38 6.13 12.25
N ASN A 145 -9.53 5.58 12.66
CA ASN A 145 -10.66 6.32 13.25
C ASN A 145 -10.49 6.64 14.74
N HIS A 146 -9.48 6.05 15.40
CA HIS A 146 -9.20 6.27 16.81
C HIS A 146 -7.89 7.00 16.99
N ALA A 147 -7.82 7.91 17.97
CA ALA A 147 -6.56 8.53 18.34
C ALA A 147 -5.46 7.47 18.55
N VAL A 148 -4.31 7.73 17.97
CA VAL A 148 -3.08 6.98 18.23
C VAL A 148 -2.37 7.77 19.33
N PRO A 149 -1.94 7.14 20.44
CA PRO A 149 -1.17 7.85 21.46
C PRO A 149 0.01 8.54 20.79
N SER A 150 0.16 9.84 21.01
CA SER A 150 1.40 10.54 20.69
C SER A 150 2.50 9.93 21.55
N GLU A 151 3.54 9.39 20.92
CA GLU A 151 4.82 9.09 21.61
C GLU A 151 5.39 10.35 22.27
#